data_AF-H9MBU1-F1
#
_entry.id   AF-H9MBU1-F1
#
_cell.length_a   1.000
_cell.length_b   1.000
_cell.length_c   1.000
_cell.angle_alpha   90.00
_cell.angle_beta   90.00
_cell.angle_gamma   90.00
#
_symmetry.space_group_name_H-M   'P 1'
#
loop_
_entity.id
_entity.type
_entity.pdbx_description
1 polymer ?
#
loop_
_entity_poly.entity_id
_entity_poly.type
_entity_poly.pdbx_seq_one_letter_code
_entity_poly.pdbx_strand_id
1 'polypeptide(L)' 'CGKRGGYMEVTGIDNDIKDQLYKVASVNLCSNISGQILASLVMNPPKSGDESFELFFAERDSILSSLARR' A
#
# COMPACT_ATOMS: atom_id res chain seq x y z
N CYS A 1 13.83 -0.82 -4.71
CA CYS A 1 12.46 -0.47 -5.15
C CYS A 1 12.35 1.04 -5.37
N GLY A 2 11.62 1.51 -6.39
CA GLY A 2 11.62 2.94 -6.82
C GLY A 2 10.31 3.71 -6.62
N LYS A 3 9.20 3.03 -6.31
CA LYS A 3 7.85 3.63 -6.28
C LYS A 3 7.51 4.37 -4.98
N ARG A 4 8.25 4.10 -3.88
CA ARG A 4 8.18 4.83 -2.60
C ARG A 4 6.75 5.12 -2.10
N GLY A 5 5.89 4.09 -2.05
CA GLY A 5 4.51 4.17 -1.54
C GLY A 5 4.30 3.30 -0.30
N GLY A 6 3.37 3.69 0.56
CA GLY A 6 3.03 2.97 1.79
C GLY A 6 2.07 3.78 2.66
N TYR A 7 1.52 3.14 3.69
CA TYR A 7 0.68 3.78 4.70
C TYR A 7 0.93 3.16 6.08
N MET A 8 0.49 3.84 7.13
CA MET A 8 0.50 3.36 8.51
C MET A 8 -0.86 3.68 9.12
N GLU A 9 -1.49 2.69 9.74
CA GLU A 9 -2.66 2.89 10.59
C GLU A 9 -2.20 3.01 12.05
N VAL A 10 -2.76 3.98 12.79
CA VAL A 10 -2.44 4.18 14.21
C VAL A 10 -3.72 4.14 15.03
N THR A 11 -3.79 3.20 15.97
CA THR A 11 -4.94 2.99 16.86
C THR A 11 -4.51 3.07 18.33
N GLY A 12 -5.43 3.45 19.21
CA GLY A 12 -5.18 3.49 20.67
C GLY A 12 -4.20 4.57 21.16
N ILE A 13 -3.88 5.58 20.34
CA ILE A 13 -3.02 6.69 20.76
C ILE A 13 -3.85 7.91 21.20
N ASP A 14 -3.31 8.64 22.17
CA ASP A 14 -3.87 9.89 22.67
C ASP A 14 -3.94 10.97 21.58
N ASN A 15 -4.91 11.88 21.68
CA ASN A 15 -5.11 12.92 20.66
C ASN A 15 -3.93 13.91 20.60
N ASP A 16 -3.29 14.22 21.72
CA ASP A 16 -2.13 15.12 21.72
C ASP A 16 -0.95 14.50 20.95
N ILE A 17 -0.82 13.17 20.99
CA ILE A 17 0.19 12.43 20.22
C ILE A 17 -0.18 12.40 18.73
N LYS A 18 -1.45 12.25 18.38
CA LYS A 18 -1.92 12.35 16.98
C LYS A 18 -1.60 13.71 16.38
N ASP A 19 -1.77 14.77 17.15
CA ASP A 19 -1.46 16.13 16.69
C ASP A 19 0.03 16.31 16.43
N GLN A 20 0.90 15.75 17.27
CA GLN A 20 2.35 15.74 16.99
C GLN A 20 2.69 14.92 15.74
N LEU A 21 2.03 13.77 15.54
CA LEU A 21 2.23 12.95 14.33
C LEU A 21 1.81 13.71 13.06
N TYR A 22 0.65 14.36 13.09
CA TYR A 22 0.15 15.17 11.98
C TYR A 22 1.09 16.35 11.66
N LYS A 23 1.55 17.04 12.71
CA LYS A 23 2.54 18.11 12.59
C LYS A 23 3.79 17.64 11.85
N VAL A 24 4.39 16.53 12.26
CA VAL A 24 5.58 15.96 11.60
C VAL A 24 5.29 15.54 10.16
N ALA A 25 4.14 14.91 9.90
CA ALA A 25 3.76 14.47 8.56
C ALA A 25 3.59 15.64 7.57
N SER A 26 3.03 16.77 8.04
CA SER A 26 2.77 17.96 7.21
C SER A 26 4.02 18.74 6.78
N VAL A 27 5.18 18.54 7.44
CA VAL A 27 6.43 19.25 7.10
C VAL A 27 6.87 18.98 5.66
N ASN A 28 6.59 17.79 5.15
CA ASN A 28 6.98 17.38 3.80
C ASN A 28 5.85 17.55 2.76
N LEU A 29 4.84 18.38 3.05
CA LEU A 29 3.59 18.56 2.29
C LEU A 29 2.76 17.27 2.18
N CYS A 30 3.20 16.33 1.34
CA CYS A 30 2.57 15.03 1.12
C CYS A 30 3.56 14.01 0.53
N SER A 31 3.20 12.74 0.59
CA SER A 31 3.94 11.68 -0.10
C SER A 31 3.72 11.76 -1.62
N ASN A 32 4.61 11.16 -2.41
CA ASN A 32 4.48 11.19 -3.87
C ASN A 32 3.20 10.48 -4.35
N ILE A 33 2.49 11.09 -5.30
CA ILE A 33 1.18 10.63 -5.77
C ILE A 33 1.24 9.24 -6.39
N SER A 34 2.29 8.93 -7.16
CA SER A 34 2.48 7.58 -7.74
C SER A 34 2.52 6.48 -6.68
N GLY A 35 3.16 6.75 -5.53
CA GLY A 35 3.23 5.85 -4.39
C GLY A 35 1.89 5.72 -3.67
N GLN A 36 1.12 6.81 -3.57
CA GLN A 36 -0.25 6.78 -3.02
C GLN A 36 -1.19 5.93 -3.89
N ILE A 37 -1.16 6.12 -5.22
CA ILE A 37 -1.93 5.32 -6.17
C ILE A 37 -1.55 3.84 -6.06
N LEU A 38 -0.25 3.54 -6.01
CA LEU A 38 0.23 2.17 -5.87
C LEU A 38 -0.26 1.53 -4.56
N ALA A 39 -0.22 2.26 -3.43
CA ALA A 39 -0.73 1.75 -2.17
C ALA A 39 -2.23 1.41 -2.25
N SER A 40 -3.02 2.24 -2.92
CA SER A 40 -4.44 1.97 -3.16
C SER A 40 -4.65 0.69 -3.99
N LEU A 41 -3.90 0.52 -5.09
CA LEU A 41 -3.99 -0.67 -5.95
C LEU A 41 -3.58 -1.96 -5.21
N VAL A 42 -2.58 -1.89 -4.34
CA VAL A 42 -2.15 -3.04 -3.54
C VAL A 42 -3.23 -3.44 -2.52
N MET A 43 -3.90 -2.47 -1.91
CA MET A 43 -4.94 -2.72 -0.90
C MET A 43 -6.30 -3.08 -1.50
N ASN A 44 -6.53 -2.76 -2.77
CA ASN A 44 -7.77 -3.07 -3.49
C ASN A 44 -7.45 -3.80 -4.80
N PRO A 45 -7.03 -5.08 -4.73
CA PRO A 45 -6.78 -5.88 -5.92
C PRO A 45 -8.08 -6.14 -6.72
N PRO A 46 -7.98 -6.59 -7.99
CA PRO A 46 -9.12 -7.01 -8.78
C PRO A 46 -10.01 -8.02 -8.03
N LYS A 47 -11.32 -7.97 -8.25
CA LYS A 47 -12.33 -8.82 -7.63
C LYS A 47 -12.86 -9.84 -8.62
N SER A 48 -13.45 -10.92 -8.11
CA SER A 48 -14.06 -11.94 -8.98
C SER A 48 -15.14 -11.30 -9.86
N GLY A 49 -15.02 -11.50 -11.17
CA GLY A 49 -15.86 -10.85 -12.18
C GLY A 49 -15.19 -9.70 -12.93
N ASP A 50 -14.08 -9.17 -12.42
CA ASP A 50 -13.26 -8.21 -13.16
C ASP A 50 -12.44 -8.93 -14.25
N GLU A 51 -12.27 -8.29 -15.41
CA GLU A 51 -11.58 -8.87 -16.57
C GLU A 51 -10.14 -9.31 -16.24
N SER A 52 -9.46 -8.58 -15.35
CA SER A 52 -8.06 -8.84 -14.99
C SER A 52 -7.89 -9.75 -13.78
N PHE A 53 -8.97 -10.24 -13.16
CA PHE A 53 -8.91 -11.03 -11.93
C PHE A 53 -8.07 -12.30 -12.09
N GLU A 54 -8.42 -13.15 -13.04
CA GLU A 54 -7.72 -14.44 -13.25
C GLU A 54 -6.24 -14.23 -13.58
N LEU A 55 -5.93 -13.25 -14.43
CA LEU A 55 -4.55 -12.94 -14.82
C LEU A 55 -3.73 -12.45 -13.62
N PHE A 56 -4.27 -11.51 -12.83
CA PHE A 56 -3.58 -10.93 -11.68
C PHE A 56 -3.22 -11.99 -10.62
N PHE A 57 -4.16 -12.88 -10.30
CA PHE A 57 -3.95 -13.92 -9.30
C PHE A 57 -2.95 -14.97 -9.79
N ALA A 58 -2.99 -15.36 -11.07
CA ALA A 58 -2.02 -16.27 -11.66
C ALA A 58 -0.58 -15.71 -11.61
N GLU A 59 -0.38 -14.43 -11.95
CA GLU A 59 0.91 -13.76 -11.87
C GLU A 59 1.43 -13.69 -10.43
N ARG A 60 0.58 -13.24 -9.49
CA ARG A 60 0.91 -13.14 -8.07
C ARG A 60 1.36 -14.49 -7.51
N ASP A 61 0.58 -15.54 -7.74
CA ASP A 61 0.84 -16.86 -7.14
C ASP A 61 2.08 -17.52 -7.74
N SER A 62 2.34 -17.30 -9.04
CA SER A 62 3.58 -17.74 -9.69
C SER A 62 4.82 -17.08 -9.07
N ILE A 63 4.77 -15.77 -8.84
CA ILE A 63 5.87 -15.01 -8.20
C ILE A 63 6.09 -15.51 -6.77
N LEU A 64 5.04 -15.64 -5.96
CA LEU A 64 5.14 -16.11 -4.58
C LEU A 64 5.68 -17.55 -4.52
N SER A 65 5.24 -18.44 -5.40
CA SER A 65 5.73 -19.82 -5.49
C SER A 65 7.20 -19.90 -5.89
N SER A 66 7.64 -19.00 -6.80
CA SER A 66 9.05 -18.88 -7.20
C SER A 66 9.93 -18.40 -6.05
N LEU A 67 9.44 -17.42 -5.26
CA LEU A 67 10.13 -16.92 -4.07
C LEU A 67 10.23 -17.99 -2.98
N ALA A 68 9.16 -18.76 -2.74
CA ALA A 68 9.15 -19.81 -1.71
C ALA A 68 10.10 -20.98 -2.02
N ARG A 69 10.46 -21.19 -3.30
CA ARG A 69 11.38 -22.25 -3.73
C ARG A 69 12.85 -21.87 -3.60
N ARG A 70 13.15 -20.57 -3.59
CA ARG A 70 14.52 -20.03 -3.51
C ARG A 70 14.91 -19.85 -2.06
#